data_AF-A0A7L6N4M9-F1
#
_entry.id   AF-A0A7L6N4M9-F1
#
_cell.length_a   1.000
_cell.length_b   1.000
_cell.length_c   1.000
_cell.angle_alpha   90.00
_cell.angle_beta   90.00
_cell.angle_gamma   90.00
#
_symmetry.space_group_name_H-M   'P 1'
#
loop_
_entity.id
_entity.type
_entity.pdbx_description
1 polymer ?
#
loop_
_entity_poly.entity_id
_entity_poly.type
_entity_poly.pdbx_seq_one_letter_code
_entity_poly.pdbx_strand_id
1 'polypeptide(L)'
;MKNGSKTDFYKWIDDIKKAYRHKEELEEKLKFYESRLVGYNAVTYDHVGSGTSKNNVENNLLYVIDKIEKVNKNIERCKSIIERYNNFKNSLNNKQYHILTSLIETNMSRKEIAKQMKLSRSRFYQLINQIEDYTK
;
A
#
# COMPACT_ATOMS: atom_id res chain seq x y z
N MET A 1 18.72 20.88 -17.81
CA MET A 1 18.23 19.49 -17.64
C MET A 1 17.48 19.40 -16.31
N LYS A 2 16.16 19.16 -16.32
CA LYS A 2 15.27 19.15 -15.13
C LYS A 2 14.25 17.99 -15.19
N ASN A 3 14.65 16.86 -15.78
CA ASN A 3 13.76 15.72 -16.04
C ASN A 3 13.79 14.64 -14.94
N GLY A 4 14.70 14.76 -13.96
CA GLY A 4 14.79 13.82 -12.82
C GLY A 4 13.58 13.96 -11.88
N SER A 5 13.33 15.18 -11.37
CA SER A 5 12.32 15.38 -10.31
C SER A 5 10.88 15.07 -10.73
N LYS A 6 10.52 15.32 -12.00
CA LYS A 6 9.20 14.94 -12.53
C LYS A 6 9.01 13.44 -12.53
N THR A 7 10.04 12.69 -12.90
CA THR A 7 10.03 11.23 -12.88
C THR A 7 9.88 10.71 -11.46
N ASP A 8 10.55 11.35 -10.49
CA ASP A 8 10.48 10.98 -9.07
C ASP A 8 9.10 11.24 -8.47
N PHE A 9 8.45 12.35 -8.80
CA PHE A 9 7.10 12.67 -8.33
C PHE A 9 6.04 11.67 -8.83
N TYR A 10 6.07 11.33 -10.11
CA TYR A 10 5.13 10.34 -10.66
C TYR A 10 5.43 8.93 -10.15
N LYS A 11 6.70 8.59 -9.94
CA LYS A 11 7.09 7.34 -9.27
C LYS A 11 6.56 7.29 -7.84
N TRP A 12 6.66 8.39 -7.09
CA TRP A 12 6.11 8.49 -5.75
C TRP A 12 4.58 8.31 -5.73
N ILE A 13 3.86 8.92 -6.69
CA ILE A 13 2.42 8.66 -6.89
C ILE A 13 2.16 7.17 -7.14
N ASP A 14 2.92 6.54 -8.03
CA ASP A 14 2.75 5.13 -8.36
C ASP A 14 3.04 4.21 -7.16
N ASP A 15 4.03 4.55 -6.34
CA ASP A 15 4.38 3.82 -5.12
C ASP A 15 3.25 3.89 -4.08
N ILE A 16 2.58 5.04 -3.95
CA ILE A 16 1.39 5.17 -3.09
C ILE A 16 0.24 4.32 -3.62
N LYS A 17 -0.05 4.40 -4.93
CA LYS A 17 -1.09 3.57 -5.57
C LYS A 17 -0.84 2.09 -5.38
N LYS A 18 0.42 1.64 -5.54
CA LYS A 18 0.83 0.27 -5.28
C LYS A 18 0.66 -0.10 -3.81
N ALA A 19 1.00 0.79 -2.88
CA ALA A 19 0.83 0.53 -1.45
C ALA A 19 -0.64 0.30 -1.08
N TYR A 20 -1.58 1.08 -1.63
CA TYR A 20 -3.02 0.85 -1.43
C TYR A 20 -3.45 -0.54 -1.93
N ARG A 21 -3.14 -0.87 -3.19
CA ARG A 21 -3.51 -2.18 -3.77
C ARG A 21 -2.85 -3.36 -3.06
N HIS A 22 -1.54 -3.29 -2.84
CA HIS A 22 -0.80 -4.36 -2.18
C HIS A 22 -1.23 -4.55 -0.73
N LYS A 23 -1.63 -3.49 -0.02
CA LYS A 23 -2.14 -3.62 1.35
C LYS A 23 -3.37 -4.54 1.40
N GLU A 24 -4.33 -4.34 0.50
CA GLU A 24 -5.54 -5.16 0.43
C GLU A 24 -5.20 -6.63 0.13
N GLU A 25 -4.37 -6.88 -0.89
CA GLU A 25 -3.91 -8.23 -1.25
C GLU A 25 -3.14 -8.91 -0.11
N LEU A 26 -2.31 -8.15 0.62
CA LEU A 26 -1.56 -8.67 1.77
C LEU A 26 -2.46 -8.97 2.96
N GLU A 27 -3.50 -8.18 3.21
CA GLU A 27 -4.50 -8.43 4.26
C GLU A 27 -5.31 -9.70 3.98
N GLU A 28 -5.67 -9.96 2.73
CA GLU A 28 -6.29 -11.24 2.33
C GLU A 28 -5.33 -12.41 2.52
N LYS A 29 -4.06 -12.24 2.11
CA LYS A 29 -3.02 -13.25 2.27
C LYS A 29 -2.72 -13.55 3.74
N LEU A 30 -2.77 -12.54 4.60
CA LEU A 30 -2.61 -12.71 6.04
C LEU A 30 -3.74 -13.58 6.60
N LYS A 31 -5.00 -13.27 6.28
CA LYS A 31 -6.16 -14.08 6.69
C LYS A 31 -6.04 -15.54 6.27
N PHE A 32 -5.53 -15.79 5.06
CA PHE A 32 -5.26 -17.15 4.58
C PHE A 32 -4.26 -17.89 5.48
N TYR A 33 -3.13 -17.26 5.81
CA TYR A 33 -2.12 -17.91 6.67
C TYR A 33 -2.59 -18.06 8.12
N GLU A 34 -3.32 -17.09 8.66
CA GLU A 34 -3.93 -17.18 10.00
C GLU A 34 -4.95 -18.32 10.09
N SER A 35 -5.81 -18.47 9.08
CA SER A 35 -6.75 -19.60 8.99
C SER A 35 -6.00 -20.95 8.96
N ARG A 36 -4.91 -21.02 8.19
CA ARG A 36 -4.07 -22.22 8.15
C ARG A 36 -3.39 -22.52 9.49
N LEU A 37 -2.95 -21.49 10.21
CA LEU A 37 -2.37 -21.61 11.55
C LEU A 37 -3.38 -22.19 12.56
N VAL A 38 -4.62 -21.70 12.53
CA VAL A 38 -5.73 -22.24 13.34
C VAL A 38 -5.99 -23.72 13.00
N GLY A 39 -5.97 -24.07 11.71
CA GLY A 39 -6.10 -25.45 11.26
C GLY A 39 -5.00 -26.38 11.80
N TYR A 40 -3.74 -25.91 11.82
CA TYR A 40 -2.65 -26.66 12.46
C TYR A 40 -2.88 -26.86 13.95
N ASN A 41 -3.30 -25.81 14.66
CA ASN A 41 -3.59 -25.90 16.09
C ASN A 41 -4.68 -26.95 16.37
N ALA A 42 -5.77 -26.95 15.59
CA ALA A 42 -6.85 -27.95 15.72
C ALA A 42 -6.34 -29.39 15.49
N VAL A 43 -5.57 -29.62 14.43
CA VAL A 43 -5.01 -30.96 14.12
C VAL A 43 -4.01 -31.42 15.17
N THR A 44 -3.21 -30.52 15.75
CA THR A 44 -2.27 -30.89 16.82
C THR A 44 -2.94 -31.31 18.12
N TYR A 45 -4.14 -30.80 18.43
CA TYR A 45 -4.93 -31.27 19.57
C TYR A 45 -5.47 -32.69 19.35
N ASP A 46 -5.87 -33.04 18.12
CA ASP A 46 -6.37 -34.38 17.78
C ASP A 46 -5.25 -35.44 17.62
N HIS A 47 -4.00 -35.03 17.38
CA HIS A 47 -2.86 -35.92 17.13
C HIS A 47 -1.93 -36.19 18.33
N VAL A 48 -2.37 -35.90 19.56
CA VAL A 48 -1.59 -36.21 20.79
C VAL A 48 -1.29 -37.72 20.96
N GLY A 49 -1.75 -38.61 20.07
CA GLY A 49 -1.53 -40.06 20.13
C GLY A 49 -0.56 -40.74 19.14
N SER A 50 0.04 -40.08 18.13
CA SER A 50 0.88 -40.81 17.13
C SER A 50 2.25 -40.18 16.86
N GLY A 51 3.32 -40.91 17.23
CA GLY A 51 4.69 -40.39 17.37
C GLY A 51 5.52 -40.14 16.10
N THR A 52 5.02 -40.46 14.90
CA THR A 52 5.83 -40.46 13.65
C THR A 52 5.56 -39.28 12.70
N SER A 53 4.49 -38.50 12.91
CA SER A 53 4.09 -37.37 12.03
C SER A 53 4.59 -35.98 12.49
N LYS A 54 5.10 -35.87 13.72
CA LYS A 54 5.43 -34.59 14.38
C LYS A 54 6.37 -33.68 13.59
N ASN A 55 7.46 -34.22 13.03
CA ASN A 55 8.50 -33.41 12.38
C ASN A 55 8.01 -32.66 11.13
N ASN A 56 7.08 -33.24 10.36
CA ASN A 56 6.54 -32.57 9.17
C ASN A 56 5.50 -31.51 9.52
N VAL A 57 4.75 -31.70 10.61
CA VAL A 57 3.77 -30.71 11.09
C VAL A 57 4.48 -29.49 11.68
N GLU A 58 5.50 -29.70 12.50
CA GLU A 58 6.29 -28.62 13.11
C GLU A 58 7.02 -27.76 12.06
N ASN A 59 7.66 -28.37 11.06
CA ASN A 59 8.31 -27.63 9.98
C ASN A 59 7.32 -26.80 9.14
N ASN A 60 6.11 -27.34 8.90
CA ASN A 60 5.07 -26.61 8.18
C ASN A 60 4.45 -25.49 9.02
N LEU A 61 4.35 -25.67 10.34
CA LEU A 61 3.89 -24.65 11.28
C LEU A 61 4.87 -23.47 11.32
N LEU A 62 6.17 -23.75 11.49
CA LEU A 62 7.23 -22.73 11.46
C LEU A 62 7.24 -21.97 10.12
N TYR A 63 7.03 -22.68 9.01
CA TYR A 63 6.89 -22.04 7.70
C TYR A 63 5.70 -21.06 7.66
N VAL A 64 4.53 -21.44 8.18
CA VAL A 64 3.36 -20.54 8.21
C VAL A 64 3.61 -19.33 9.09
N ILE A 65 4.23 -19.50 10.26
CA ILE A 65 4.61 -18.40 11.16
C ILE A 65 5.55 -17.41 10.44
N ASP A 66 6.61 -17.90 9.79
CA ASP A 66 7.53 -17.07 9.00
C ASP A 66 6.80 -16.30 7.88
N LYS A 67 5.81 -16.93 7.22
CA LYS A 67 5.00 -16.24 6.22
C LYS A 67 4.11 -15.15 6.81
N ILE A 68 3.49 -15.38 7.95
CA ILE A 68 2.69 -14.38 8.67
C ILE A 68 3.58 -13.17 9.01
N GLU A 69 4.76 -13.39 9.60
CA GLU A 69 5.69 -12.32 9.95
C GLU A 69 6.11 -11.50 8.72
N LYS A 70 6.44 -12.16 7.62
CA LYS A 70 6.81 -11.49 6.35
C LYS A 70 5.66 -10.68 5.77
N VAL A 71 4.44 -11.21 5.78
CA VAL A 71 3.25 -10.50 5.30
C VAL A 71 2.97 -9.29 6.17
N ASN A 72 3.01 -9.44 7.50
CA ASN A 72 2.83 -8.33 8.45
C ASN A 72 3.84 -7.21 8.22
N LYS A 73 5.13 -7.55 8.06
CA LYS A 73 6.16 -6.55 7.76
C LYS A 73 5.87 -5.76 6.47
N ASN A 74 5.35 -6.43 5.45
CA ASN A 74 4.97 -5.77 4.20
C ASN A 74 3.72 -4.90 4.33
N ILE A 75 2.74 -5.33 5.14
CA ILE A 75 1.56 -4.54 5.48
C ILE A 75 1.98 -3.25 6.19
N GLU A 76 2.85 -3.34 7.20
CA GLU A 76 3.35 -2.17 7.93
C GLU A 76 4.12 -1.21 7.03
N ARG A 77 4.90 -1.73 6.08
CA ARG A 77 5.53 -0.89 5.05
C ARG A 77 4.50 -0.15 4.20
N CYS A 78 3.43 -0.81 3.76
CA CYS A 78 2.37 -0.17 2.98
C CYS A 78 1.63 0.89 3.81
N LYS A 79 1.29 0.58 5.07
CA LYS A 79 0.68 1.53 6.01
C LYS A 79 1.54 2.77 6.19
N SER A 80 2.85 2.61 6.41
CA SER A 80 3.79 3.74 6.55
C SER A 80 3.84 4.64 5.30
N ILE A 81 3.75 4.07 4.10
CA ILE A 81 3.70 4.86 2.85
C ILE A 81 2.38 5.65 2.78
N ILE A 82 1.26 4.99 3.06
CA ILE A 82 -0.09 5.58 3.05
C ILE A 82 -0.22 6.68 4.11
N GLU A 83 0.31 6.45 5.32
CA GLU A 83 0.29 7.42 6.40
C GLU A 83 1.09 8.68 6.06
N ARG A 84 2.32 8.53 5.54
CA ARG A 84 3.12 9.66 5.06
C ARG A 84 2.40 10.43 3.96
N TYR A 85 1.76 9.73 3.03
CA TYR A 85 0.92 10.35 2.01
C TYR A 85 -0.24 11.14 2.62
N ASN A 86 -0.99 10.57 3.56
CA ASN A 86 -2.13 11.24 4.20
C ASN A 86 -1.69 12.49 4.97
N ASN A 87 -0.59 12.40 5.73
CA ASN A 87 -0.04 13.54 6.46
C ASN A 87 0.38 14.65 5.51
N PHE A 88 1.06 14.31 4.42
CA PHE A 88 1.44 15.27 3.39
C PHE A 88 0.21 15.89 2.72
N LYS A 89 -0.74 15.06 2.29
CA LYS A 89 -1.99 15.50 1.67
C LYS A 89 -2.72 16.53 2.54
N ASN A 90 -2.82 16.27 3.84
CA ASN A 90 -3.50 17.14 4.80
C ASN A 90 -2.77 18.47 5.05
N SER A 91 -1.49 18.57 4.69
CA SER A 91 -0.71 19.82 4.78
C SER A 91 -0.93 20.76 3.57
N LEU A 92 -1.56 20.27 2.50
CA LEU A 92 -1.75 21.01 1.26
C LEU A 92 -2.95 21.96 1.33
N ASN A 93 -2.92 23.03 0.54
CA ASN A 93 -4.11 23.86 0.39
C ASN A 93 -5.23 23.11 -0.36
N ASN A 94 -6.47 23.58 -0.24
CA ASN A 94 -7.65 22.86 -0.75
C ASN A 94 -7.55 22.46 -2.24
N LYS A 95 -6.98 23.33 -3.09
CA LYS A 95 -6.83 23.01 -4.53
C LYS A 95 -5.77 21.94 -4.76
N GLN A 96 -4.63 22.03 -4.07
CA GLN A 96 -3.56 21.05 -4.16
C GLN A 96 -4.00 19.70 -3.58
N TYR A 97 -4.69 19.71 -2.43
CA TYR A 97 -5.33 18.55 -1.82
C TYR A 97 -6.20 17.81 -2.83
N HIS A 98 -7.14 18.52 -3.47
CA HIS A 98 -8.04 17.91 -4.45
C HIS A 98 -7.30 17.35 -5.67
N ILE A 99 -6.33 18.09 -6.22
CA ILE A 99 -5.53 17.60 -7.36
C ILE A 99 -4.80 16.31 -6.98
N LEU A 100 -4.09 16.31 -5.85
CA LEU A 100 -3.30 15.16 -5.42
C LEU A 100 -4.20 13.94 -5.13
N THR A 101 -5.31 14.16 -4.42
CA THR A 101 -6.31 13.13 -4.10
C THR A 101 -6.87 12.53 -5.39
N SER A 102 -7.30 13.36 -6.35
CA SER A 102 -7.81 12.85 -7.62
C SER A 102 -6.76 12.10 -8.42
N LEU A 103 -5.49 12.52 -8.38
CA LEU A 103 -4.41 11.81 -9.08
C LEU A 103 -4.15 10.41 -8.50
N ILE A 104 -4.32 10.21 -7.19
CA ILE A 104 -3.98 8.97 -6.48
C ILE A 104 -5.19 8.05 -6.30
N GLU A 105 -6.29 8.60 -5.80
CA GLU A 105 -7.45 7.86 -5.29
C GLU A 105 -8.57 7.71 -6.32
N THR A 106 -8.45 8.35 -7.48
CA THR A 106 -9.44 8.24 -8.56
C THR A 106 -8.81 7.78 -9.87
N ASN A 107 -9.61 7.20 -10.77
CA ASN A 107 -9.19 6.85 -12.12
C ASN A 107 -9.27 8.03 -13.10
N MET A 108 -9.40 9.26 -12.61
CA MET A 108 -9.50 10.45 -13.47
C MET A 108 -8.17 10.79 -14.12
N SER A 109 -8.21 11.11 -15.40
CA SER A 109 -7.11 11.71 -16.13
C SER A 109 -6.87 13.15 -15.68
N ARG A 110 -5.64 13.64 -15.87
CA ARG A 110 -5.27 15.04 -15.63
C ARG A 110 -6.20 16.05 -16.31
N LYS A 111 -6.72 15.71 -17.49
CA LYS A 111 -7.66 16.55 -18.25
C LYS A 111 -9.02 16.62 -17.57
N GLU A 112 -9.52 15.49 -17.07
CA GLU A 112 -10.79 15.41 -16.35
C GLU A 112 -10.71 16.19 -15.03
N ILE A 113 -9.62 16.02 -14.27
CA ILE A 113 -9.39 16.76 -13.02
C ILE A 113 -9.38 18.27 -13.29
N ALA A 114 -8.59 18.73 -14.28
CA ALA A 114 -8.53 20.14 -14.63
C ALA A 114 -9.90 20.70 -15.06
N LYS A 115 -10.68 19.92 -15.82
CA LYS A 115 -12.04 20.30 -16.25
C LYS A 115 -12.99 20.39 -15.07
N GLN A 116 -13.00 19.40 -14.18
CA GLN A 116 -13.86 19.38 -12.99
C GLN A 116 -13.57 20.57 -12.07
N MET A 117 -12.29 20.91 -11.90
CA MET A 117 -11.86 22.04 -11.08
C MET A 117 -11.96 23.40 -11.79
N LYS A 118 -12.42 23.44 -13.05
CA LYS A 118 -12.48 24.65 -13.89
C LYS A 118 -11.13 25.39 -13.95
N LEU A 119 -10.03 24.65 -14.04
CA LEU A 119 -8.68 25.21 -14.11
C LEU A 119 -8.19 25.27 -15.55
N SER A 120 -7.49 26.35 -15.88
CA SER A 120 -6.71 26.39 -17.13
C SER A 120 -5.57 25.37 -17.06
N ARG A 121 -5.12 24.90 -18.22
CA ARG A 121 -3.99 23.96 -18.32
C ARG A 121 -2.76 24.49 -17.59
N SER A 122 -2.41 25.77 -17.79
CA SER A 122 -1.25 26.39 -17.15
C SER A 122 -1.38 26.39 -15.63
N ARG A 123 -2.55 26.77 -15.11
CA ARG A 123 -2.79 26.82 -13.66
C ARG A 123 -2.74 25.44 -13.01
N PHE A 124 -3.27 24.42 -13.68
CA PHE A 124 -3.20 23.04 -13.22
C PHE A 124 -1.75 22.54 -13.08
N TYR A 125 -0.92 22.75 -14.10
CA TYR A 125 0.49 22.35 -14.02
C TYR A 125 1.31 23.17 -13.03
N GLN A 126 0.98 24.45 -12.80
CA GLN A 126 1.59 25.23 -11.72
C GLN A 126 1.32 24.61 -10.35
N LEU A 127 0.07 24.20 -10.09
CA LEU A 127 -0.30 23.55 -8.84
C LEU A 127 0.41 22.20 -8.68
N ILE A 128 0.54 21.41 -9.75
CA ILE A 128 1.33 20.17 -9.72
C ILE A 128 2.80 20.45 -9.39
N ASN A 129 3.43 21.43 -10.04
CA ASN A 129 4.82 21.77 -9.77
C ASN A 129 5.02 22.22 -8.31
N GLN A 130 4.05 22.97 -7.75
CA GLN A 130 4.09 23.36 -6.34
C GLN A 130 4.02 22.15 -5.41
N ILE A 131 3.17 21.15 -5.73
CA ILE A 131 3.10 19.90 -4.97
C ILE A 131 4.43 19.15 -5.07
N GLU A 132 5.00 19.05 -6.28
CA GLU A 132 6.30 18.40 -6.53
C GLU A 132 7.43 19.05 -5.73
N ASP A 133 7.44 20.38 -5.60
CA ASP A 133 8.47 21.09 -4.85
C ASP A 133 8.42 20.83 -3.33
N TYR A 134 7.27 20.41 -2.77
CA TYR A 134 7.20 19.96 -1.38
C TYR A 134 7.68 18.52 -1.17
N THR A 135 7.78 17.73 -2.24
CA THR A 135 8.19 16.31 -2.17
C THR A 135 9.70 16.10 -2.36
N LYS A 136 10.46 17.18 -2.56
CA LYS A 136 11.93 17.18 -2.61
C LYS A 136 12.51 17.40 -1.23
#